data_AF-A0A0D2CTT0-F1
#
_entry.id   AF-A0A0D2CTT0-F1
#
_cell.length_a   1.000
_cell.length_b   1.000
_cell.length_c   1.000
_cell.angle_alpha   90.00
_cell.angle_beta   90.00
_cell.angle_gamma   90.00
#
_symmetry.space_group_name_H-M   'P 1'
#
loop_
_entity.id
_entity.type
_entity.pdbx_description
1 polymer ?
#
loop_
_entity_poly.entity_id
_entity_poly.type
_entity_poly.pdbx_seq_one_letter_code
_entity_poly.pdbx_strand_id
1 'polypeptide(L)'
;MLIRDGKNYTSAIQGMASSINLLGGLLVWLETGSNELSPPKCLGAASEVRLAGPDSVLGRTCGKTYNISPLKQLSSIFTWNGILMKSILTNMTLSRLQGRVAIVTGASSGLGRNIALTFAANGAHVVCADLRPEGRLAPKDEKPTHEVINANGGKSIFVITDVADSTSVQALIQSSVDTFGRLDIMVNNAGIADEAYDPVPIYQATEERFDRTFQVNARGVFLGSKFAGIQMMKQSQIQHRDRGWILNIASALAVTGLTGTPCYAASKGAVLSMTRAIAMDFAPHLIHCNCIMPGFMDTKMIAGMVGDPNLRERLKNAHPFGRLGQPNDVANTALFLCSDDAKGVNAVGSGPQKNIYLIDIQTLGHCAFTTPGKSGKTLKDILESTDIPKVFFDVRNDSDALHYHFNIALQGVKDVQLMENASRRYGSKRLLNGLARCIEIDAVGDSLTKTKWKSTKTTGDRLFNPTMGGSYEVFNARPLAEDIKAYCVGDVQYLPHLEDLYWGKLTTAWREKVADATIRRVLESQMGNYQPFGKDRALGPWQDDQTSVRKVWDQDAMESFFDDFEGGCEGDFEDDYFGDWLDDGEDNDFEDWTRAPWQGPPS
;
A
#
# COMPACT_ATOMS: atom_id res chain seq x y z
N MET A 1 -15.25 -4.24 -4.79
CA MET A 1 -14.42 -4.66 -3.66
C MET A 1 -13.01 -4.15 -3.87
N LEU A 2 -12.20 -4.16 -2.81
CA LEU A 2 -10.77 -3.89 -2.87
C LEU A 2 -10.02 -5.12 -2.36
N ILE A 3 -8.86 -5.41 -2.93
CA ILE A 3 -8.04 -6.56 -2.52
C ILE A 3 -6.64 -6.09 -2.21
N ARG A 4 -6.08 -6.53 -1.08
CA ARG A 4 -4.79 -6.06 -0.53
C ARG A 4 -3.81 -7.23 -0.42
N ASP A 5 -2.79 -7.25 -1.29
CA ASP A 5 -1.67 -8.20 -1.25
C ASP A 5 -0.38 -7.43 -0.92
N GLY A 6 0.40 -7.89 0.06
CA GLY A 6 1.78 -7.41 0.30
C GLY A 6 2.06 -5.90 0.16
N LYS A 7 1.31 -5.03 0.87
CA LYS A 7 1.36 -3.54 0.81
C LYS A 7 0.86 -2.89 -0.51
N ASN A 8 0.39 -3.66 -1.49
CA ASN A 8 -0.23 -3.17 -2.73
C ASN A 8 -1.73 -3.57 -2.80
N TYR A 9 -2.44 -3.06 -3.79
CA TYR A 9 -3.85 -3.38 -4.05
C TYR A 9 -4.03 -4.05 -5.43
N THR A 10 -4.74 -5.19 -5.49
CA THR A 10 -4.93 -6.02 -6.70
C THR A 10 -6.27 -6.78 -6.70
N SER A 11 -7.34 -6.07 -7.06
CA SER A 11 -8.58 -6.55 -7.75
C SER A 11 -9.33 -7.83 -7.34
N ALA A 12 -10.57 -7.66 -6.81
CA ALA A 12 -11.80 -8.31 -7.32
C ALA A 12 -13.10 -7.57 -6.83
N ILE A 13 -14.26 -8.18 -7.05
CA ILE A 13 -15.59 -7.62 -7.46
C ILE A 13 -16.53 -6.98 -6.40
N GLN A 14 -17.36 -6.00 -6.80
CA GLN A 14 -18.58 -5.59 -6.06
C GLN A 14 -19.82 -5.63 -6.97
N GLY A 15 -20.96 -6.08 -6.44
CA GLY A 15 -21.83 -5.20 -5.66
C GLY A 15 -23.00 -4.55 -6.41
N MET A 16 -24.15 -5.20 -6.30
CA MET A 16 -25.52 -4.67 -6.48
C MET A 16 -26.02 -4.32 -7.91
N ALA A 17 -26.90 -5.18 -8.40
CA ALA A 17 -28.27 -4.77 -8.75
C ALA A 17 -29.24 -5.76 -8.07
N SER A 18 -30.35 -5.29 -7.52
CA SER A 18 -31.24 -6.10 -6.67
C SER A 18 -31.81 -7.33 -7.39
N SER A 19 -31.60 -8.52 -6.82
CA SER A 19 -32.13 -9.81 -7.30
C SER A 19 -31.59 -10.24 -8.67
N ILE A 20 -30.65 -11.20 -8.71
CA ILE A 20 -30.18 -11.81 -9.97
C ILE A 20 -31.29 -12.68 -10.56
N ASN A 21 -32.17 -12.04 -11.32
CA ASN A 21 -33.13 -12.57 -12.28
C ASN A 21 -33.30 -11.47 -13.34
N LEU A 22 -32.51 -11.42 -14.42
CA LEU A 22 -31.51 -12.38 -14.89
C LEU A 22 -30.26 -11.65 -15.42
N LEU A 23 -29.10 -12.35 -15.42
CA LEU A 23 -27.96 -12.12 -16.32
C LEU A 23 -27.64 -10.63 -16.63
N GLY A 24 -27.14 -9.89 -15.64
CA GLY A 24 -26.70 -8.50 -15.74
C GLY A 24 -25.27 -8.30 -15.21
N GLY A 25 -24.46 -7.49 -15.91
CA GLY A 25 -23.00 -7.43 -15.73
C GLY A 25 -22.47 -7.07 -14.32
N LEU A 26 -21.37 -7.71 -13.92
CA LEU A 26 -20.75 -7.64 -12.58
C LEU A 26 -19.25 -7.22 -12.66
N LEU A 27 -18.78 -6.42 -11.70
CA LEU A 27 -17.79 -5.34 -11.94
C LEU A 27 -16.40 -5.53 -11.27
N VAL A 28 -15.24 -5.49 -11.98
CA VAL A 28 -13.91 -5.10 -11.40
C VAL A 28 -12.71 -4.77 -12.32
N TRP A 29 -11.57 -4.47 -11.68
CA TRP A 29 -10.26 -4.03 -12.16
C TRP A 29 -9.32 -5.17 -12.66
N LEU A 30 -8.72 -5.06 -13.87
CA LEU A 30 -7.41 -5.64 -14.26
C LEU A 30 -6.68 -4.72 -15.28
N GLU A 31 -5.36 -4.53 -15.12
CA GLU A 31 -4.45 -4.00 -16.17
C GLU A 31 -3.06 -4.63 -16.01
N THR A 32 -2.32 -4.76 -17.11
CA THR A 32 -0.95 -5.31 -17.13
C THR A 32 0.06 -4.29 -17.64
N GLY A 33 1.22 -4.19 -16.97
CA GLY A 33 2.36 -3.48 -17.54
C GLY A 33 2.85 -4.09 -18.87
N SER A 34 3.53 -3.25 -19.66
CA SER A 34 4.12 -3.48 -21.00
C SER A 34 3.13 -3.65 -22.17
N ASN A 35 3.23 -2.68 -23.09
CA ASN A 35 2.77 -2.56 -24.50
C ASN A 35 2.10 -3.74 -25.23
N GLU A 36 1.28 -3.33 -26.21
CA GLU A 36 0.70 -4.10 -27.33
C GLU A 36 -0.36 -5.16 -26.99
N LEU A 37 -1.62 -4.78 -27.24
CA LEU A 37 -2.71 -5.69 -27.60
C LEU A 37 -3.34 -5.20 -28.91
N SER A 38 -3.13 -5.97 -29.98
CA SER A 38 -3.96 -5.91 -31.19
C SER A 38 -5.17 -6.85 -31.02
N PRO A 39 -6.31 -6.58 -31.67
CA PRO A 39 -7.56 -7.29 -31.37
C PRO A 39 -7.49 -8.78 -31.77
N PRO A 40 -8.10 -9.70 -30.98
CA PRO A 40 -8.04 -11.12 -31.25
C PRO A 40 -8.78 -11.49 -32.54
N LYS A 41 -8.08 -12.12 -33.48
CA LYS A 41 -8.70 -12.79 -34.63
C LYS A 41 -9.24 -14.15 -34.20
N CYS A 42 -10.56 -14.31 -34.18
CA CYS A 42 -11.18 -15.64 -34.13
C CYS A 42 -10.82 -16.41 -35.41
N LEU A 43 -10.16 -17.56 -35.27
CA LEU A 43 -10.02 -18.58 -36.31
C LEU A 43 -10.80 -19.82 -35.86
N GLY A 44 -11.78 -20.23 -36.67
CA GLY A 44 -12.49 -21.49 -36.51
C GLY A 44 -11.92 -22.61 -37.38
N ALA A 45 -12.67 -23.71 -37.48
CA ALA A 45 -12.42 -24.89 -38.32
C ALA A 45 -11.24 -25.81 -37.93
N ALA A 46 -11.54 -26.69 -36.97
CA ALA A 46 -11.25 -28.14 -36.95
C ALA A 46 -10.06 -28.75 -37.72
N SER A 47 -9.26 -29.56 -37.01
CA SER A 47 -8.99 -30.97 -37.37
C SER A 47 -8.49 -31.78 -36.16
N GLU A 48 -8.78 -33.09 -36.11
CA GLU A 48 -8.33 -34.00 -35.04
C GLU A 48 -6.97 -34.67 -35.36
N VAL A 49 -6.21 -35.03 -34.31
CA VAL A 49 -5.51 -36.33 -34.20
C VAL A 49 -5.55 -36.76 -32.71
N ARG A 50 -5.71 -38.07 -32.42
CA ARG A 50 -5.78 -38.61 -31.04
C ARG A 50 -4.51 -39.37 -30.60
N LEU A 51 -4.27 -39.27 -29.29
CA LEU A 51 -3.53 -40.11 -28.33
C LEU A 51 -3.04 -41.51 -28.76
N ALA A 52 -1.83 -41.87 -28.30
CA ALA A 52 -1.46 -43.23 -27.86
C ALA A 52 -0.27 -43.24 -26.87
N GLY A 53 -0.30 -44.14 -25.88
CA GLY A 53 0.88 -44.68 -25.15
C GLY A 53 1.01 -46.19 -25.44
N PRO A 54 1.74 -47.03 -24.63
CA PRO A 54 2.33 -46.76 -23.31
C PRO A 54 3.74 -47.39 -23.05
N ASP A 55 4.19 -47.36 -21.78
CA ASP A 55 5.06 -48.29 -21.02
C ASP A 55 6.46 -48.80 -21.48
N SER A 56 7.48 -48.33 -20.74
CA SER A 56 8.61 -49.07 -20.11
C SER A 56 9.62 -49.94 -20.92
N VAL A 57 10.92 -49.87 -20.55
CA VAL A 57 11.90 -51.01 -20.41
C VAL A 57 13.28 -50.52 -19.90
N LEU A 58 14.07 -51.40 -19.28
CA LEU A 58 15.44 -51.17 -18.76
C LEU A 58 16.54 -51.55 -19.78
N GLY A 59 17.69 -50.84 -19.84
CA GLY A 59 18.79 -51.19 -20.77
C GLY A 59 20.19 -50.60 -20.47
N ARG A 60 21.15 -51.45 -20.09
CA ARG A 60 22.49 -51.14 -19.53
C ARG A 60 23.61 -50.65 -20.50
N THR A 61 24.48 -49.78 -19.97
CA THR A 61 25.99 -49.75 -20.04
C THR A 61 26.80 -49.78 -21.36
N CYS A 62 27.79 -48.87 -21.45
CA CYS A 62 29.17 -49.12 -21.93
C CYS A 62 30.12 -47.99 -21.45
N GLY A 63 31.40 -48.17 -21.08
CA GLY A 63 32.13 -49.43 -20.83
C GLY A 63 33.60 -49.50 -21.26
N LYS A 64 34.50 -48.56 -20.88
CA LYS A 64 35.96 -48.70 -21.12
C LYS A 64 36.86 -48.12 -20.00
N THR A 65 37.91 -48.88 -19.65
CA THR A 65 39.08 -48.54 -18.80
C THR A 65 40.35 -48.51 -19.67
N TYR A 66 41.57 -48.10 -19.27
CA TYR A 66 42.30 -48.04 -17.98
C TYR A 66 43.06 -46.67 -17.87
N ASN A 67 44.07 -46.36 -17.03
CA ASN A 67 45.01 -47.18 -16.23
C ASN A 67 45.61 -46.47 -14.98
N ILE A 68 46.65 -47.09 -14.41
CA ILE A 68 47.11 -47.06 -13.01
C ILE A 68 48.38 -46.18 -12.76
N SER A 69 48.23 -45.14 -11.92
CA SER A 69 49.17 -44.68 -10.85
C SER A 69 50.61 -44.18 -11.20
N PRO A 70 51.41 -43.66 -10.23
CA PRO A 70 51.10 -43.34 -8.83
C PRO A 70 51.55 -41.93 -8.34
N LEU A 71 50.65 -41.18 -7.69
CA LEU A 71 50.99 -40.24 -6.60
C LEU A 71 49.71 -39.61 -5.98
N LYS A 72 49.21 -40.22 -4.89
CA LYS A 72 48.44 -39.59 -3.78
C LYS A 72 47.99 -40.66 -2.78
N GLN A 73 48.73 -40.79 -1.68
CA GLN A 73 48.21 -41.40 -0.45
C GLN A 73 47.35 -40.38 0.30
N LEU A 74 46.67 -40.83 1.37
CA LEU A 74 45.92 -40.03 2.35
C LEU A 74 44.63 -39.36 1.84
N SER A 75 43.62 -40.18 1.53
CA SER A 75 42.21 -39.77 1.48
C SER A 75 41.32 -40.75 2.26
N SER A 76 41.56 -40.88 3.57
CA SER A 76 40.83 -41.80 4.47
C SER A 76 40.54 -41.23 5.87
N ILE A 77 40.77 -39.93 6.08
CA ILE A 77 40.45 -39.18 7.31
C ILE A 77 39.74 -37.87 6.88
N PHE A 78 38.84 -37.35 7.71
CA PHE A 78 37.97 -36.16 7.48
C PHE A 78 36.73 -36.33 6.59
N THR A 79 35.96 -37.39 6.80
CA THR A 79 34.51 -37.43 6.46
C THR A 79 33.62 -36.62 7.43
N TRP A 80 34.18 -35.68 8.21
CA TRP A 80 33.47 -34.96 9.28
C TRP A 80 33.70 -33.43 9.30
N ASN A 81 33.96 -32.81 8.14
CA ASN A 81 34.12 -31.34 8.02
C ASN A 81 33.18 -30.66 6.99
N GLY A 82 32.45 -31.42 6.17
CA GLY A 82 31.64 -30.87 5.06
C GLY A 82 30.45 -30.00 5.50
N ILE A 83 29.86 -30.27 6.66
CA ILE A 83 28.73 -29.50 7.21
C ILE A 83 29.22 -28.17 7.80
N LEU A 84 30.30 -28.21 8.59
CA LEU A 84 30.87 -27.02 9.23
C LEU A 84 31.37 -26.01 8.19
N MET A 85 32.05 -26.49 7.13
CA MET A 85 32.55 -25.60 6.08
C MET A 85 31.44 -24.94 5.25
N LYS A 86 30.31 -25.64 5.01
CA LYS A 86 29.11 -25.02 4.43
C LYS A 86 28.45 -24.02 5.38
N SER A 87 28.35 -24.31 6.68
CA SER A 87 27.79 -23.38 7.66
C SER A 87 28.63 -22.09 7.75
N ILE A 88 29.96 -22.20 7.80
CA ILE A 88 30.89 -21.06 7.83
C ILE A 88 30.79 -20.22 6.53
N LEU A 89 30.66 -20.85 5.37
CA LEU A 89 30.46 -20.14 4.10
C LEU A 89 29.07 -19.51 3.94
N THR A 90 28.05 -20.05 4.64
CA THR A 90 26.68 -19.52 4.62
C THR A 90 26.49 -18.35 5.61
N ASN A 91 27.31 -18.30 6.67
CA ASN A 91 27.38 -17.18 7.61
C ASN A 91 28.31 -16.05 7.15
N MET A 92 28.98 -16.16 5.98
CA MET A 92 29.44 -14.97 5.27
C MET A 92 28.20 -14.27 4.70
N THR A 93 27.82 -13.14 5.28
CA THR A 93 26.75 -12.28 4.76
C THR A 93 27.02 -11.97 3.29
N LEU A 94 26.16 -12.49 2.41
CA LEU A 94 26.32 -12.39 0.96
C LEU A 94 26.32 -10.91 0.58
N SER A 95 27.51 -10.39 0.23
CA SER A 95 27.82 -8.95 0.24
C SER A 95 27.11 -8.23 -0.91
N ARG A 96 25.88 -7.76 -0.66
CA ARG A 96 24.90 -7.37 -1.71
C ARG A 96 25.37 -6.20 -2.60
N LEU A 97 26.28 -5.37 -2.11
CA LEU A 97 26.85 -4.22 -2.81
C LEU A 97 28.36 -4.37 -3.06
N GLN A 98 28.89 -5.61 -3.10
CA GLN A 98 30.33 -5.85 -3.21
C GLN A 98 30.99 -5.12 -4.39
N GLY A 99 31.87 -4.17 -4.04
CA GLY A 99 32.62 -3.35 -4.99
C GLY A 99 31.78 -2.30 -5.73
N ARG A 100 30.57 -1.98 -5.25
CA ARG A 100 29.80 -0.81 -5.70
C ARG A 100 30.37 0.45 -5.06
N VAL A 101 30.40 1.57 -5.79
CA VAL A 101 30.69 2.89 -5.22
C VAL A 101 29.37 3.64 -4.98
N ALA A 102 29.13 4.09 -3.75
CA ALA A 102 27.90 4.75 -3.34
C ALA A 102 28.16 6.15 -2.78
N ILE A 103 27.42 7.15 -3.25
CA ILE A 103 27.30 8.47 -2.61
C ILE A 103 26.02 8.48 -1.77
N VAL A 104 26.11 9.00 -0.53
CA VAL A 104 24.95 9.23 0.34
C VAL A 104 24.97 10.68 0.81
N THR A 105 23.92 11.45 0.51
CA THR A 105 23.80 12.84 0.99
C THR A 105 23.05 12.92 2.32
N GLY A 106 23.42 13.85 3.21
CA GLY A 106 22.92 13.88 4.59
C GLY A 106 23.47 12.72 5.44
N ALA A 107 24.70 12.26 5.14
CA ALA A 107 25.27 11.06 5.71
C ALA A 107 25.83 11.21 7.14
N SER A 108 25.90 12.43 7.70
CA SER A 108 26.46 12.67 9.03
C SER A 108 25.47 12.37 10.17
N SER A 109 24.19 12.12 9.87
CA SER A 109 23.20 11.73 10.89
C SER A 109 21.99 10.94 10.36
N GLY A 110 21.13 10.48 11.26
CA GLY A 110 19.79 9.99 10.94
C GLY A 110 19.76 8.82 9.94
N LEU A 111 18.85 8.90 8.96
CA LEU A 111 18.67 7.86 7.95
C LEU A 111 19.91 7.69 7.07
N GLY A 112 20.50 8.80 6.59
CA GLY A 112 21.71 8.77 5.74
C GLY A 112 22.91 8.10 6.40
N ARG A 113 23.15 8.36 7.69
CA ARG A 113 24.19 7.68 8.49
C ARG A 113 23.98 6.17 8.55
N ASN A 114 22.75 5.72 8.76
CA ASN A 114 22.44 4.28 8.81
C ASN A 114 22.51 3.63 7.42
N ILE A 115 22.03 4.30 6.36
CA ILE A 115 22.18 3.83 4.97
C ILE A 115 23.67 3.67 4.62
N ALA A 116 24.52 4.66 4.91
CA ALA A 116 25.95 4.62 4.65
C ALA A 116 26.66 3.46 5.41
N LEU A 117 26.34 3.26 6.69
CA LEU A 117 26.87 2.16 7.48
C LEU A 117 26.42 0.79 6.95
N THR A 118 25.13 0.62 6.63
CA THR A 118 24.58 -0.62 6.05
C THR A 118 25.18 -0.92 4.69
N PHE A 119 25.42 0.10 3.84
CA PHE A 119 26.03 -0.08 2.52
C PHE A 119 27.49 -0.52 2.63
N ALA A 120 28.27 0.11 3.51
CA ALA A 120 29.65 -0.29 3.78
C ALA A 120 29.75 -1.72 4.34
N ALA A 121 28.86 -2.10 5.28
CA ALA A 121 28.76 -3.46 5.80
C ALA A 121 28.36 -4.50 4.75
N ASN A 122 27.80 -4.07 3.61
CA ASN A 122 27.48 -4.90 2.44
C ASN A 122 28.49 -4.70 1.28
N GLY A 123 29.72 -4.27 1.58
CA GLY A 123 30.85 -4.27 0.65
C GLY A 123 30.93 -3.10 -0.32
N ALA A 124 30.11 -2.06 -0.14
CA ALA A 124 30.23 -0.82 -0.91
C ALA A 124 31.45 0.02 -0.46
N HIS A 125 31.92 0.91 -1.34
CA HIS A 125 32.79 2.03 -0.98
C HIS A 125 31.94 3.29 -0.94
N VAL A 126 31.96 4.03 0.18
CA VAL A 126 30.90 5.00 0.50
C VAL A 126 31.45 6.43 0.59
N VAL A 127 30.98 7.33 -0.25
CA VAL A 127 31.20 8.78 -0.11
C VAL A 127 30.10 9.34 0.78
N CYS A 128 30.46 9.74 2.00
CA CYS A 128 29.57 10.43 2.92
C CYS A 128 29.54 11.92 2.55
N ALA A 129 28.38 12.45 2.15
CA ALA A 129 28.22 13.87 1.80
C ALA A 129 27.27 14.56 2.77
N ASP A 130 27.67 15.71 3.30
CA ASP A 130 26.87 16.55 4.21
C ASP A 130 27.50 17.95 4.31
N LEU A 131 26.88 18.88 5.02
CA LEU A 131 27.46 20.22 5.25
C LEU A 131 28.68 20.19 6.21
N ARG A 132 28.80 19.14 7.04
CA ARG A 132 29.91 18.89 7.97
C ARG A 132 29.97 17.41 8.38
N PRO A 133 31.12 16.87 8.84
CA PRO A 133 31.24 15.45 9.17
C PRO A 133 30.47 15.03 10.45
N GLU A 134 30.09 15.98 11.31
CA GLU A 134 29.31 15.74 12.55
C GLU A 134 27.80 16.01 12.36
N GLY A 135 26.96 15.14 12.93
CA GLY A 135 25.51 15.35 12.94
C GLY A 135 25.09 16.61 13.72
N ARG A 136 24.10 17.36 13.20
CA ARG A 136 23.62 18.64 13.80
C ARG A 136 23.20 18.56 15.28
N LEU A 137 22.86 17.35 15.76
CA LEU A 137 22.52 17.05 17.16
C LEU A 137 23.23 15.75 17.62
N ALA A 138 24.49 15.57 17.22
CA ALA A 138 25.35 14.47 17.68
C ALA A 138 25.72 14.63 19.17
N PRO A 139 25.76 13.55 19.99
CA PRO A 139 26.59 13.51 21.18
C PRO A 139 28.03 13.90 20.82
N LYS A 140 28.74 14.57 21.74
CA LYS A 140 30.10 15.08 21.46
C LYS A 140 31.09 14.00 21.03
N ASP A 141 30.87 12.76 21.46
CA ASP A 141 31.71 11.59 21.20
C ASP A 141 31.21 10.72 20.02
N GLU A 142 30.13 11.13 19.33
CA GLU A 142 29.60 10.41 18.16
C GLU A 142 30.48 10.65 16.92
N LYS A 143 31.43 9.73 16.67
CA LYS A 143 32.38 9.80 15.55
C LYS A 143 31.70 9.97 14.17
N PRO A 144 32.29 10.77 13.25
CA PRO A 144 31.84 10.90 11.87
C PRO A 144 31.61 9.57 11.14
N THR A 145 30.61 9.53 10.26
CA THR A 145 30.15 8.27 9.62
C THR A 145 31.24 7.58 8.82
N HIS A 146 32.04 8.35 8.08
CA HIS A 146 33.15 7.83 7.27
C HIS A 146 34.27 7.22 8.12
N GLU A 147 34.59 7.80 9.29
CA GLU A 147 35.55 7.23 10.24
C GLU A 147 35.06 5.90 10.81
N VAL A 148 33.78 5.79 11.17
CA VAL A 148 33.18 4.55 11.67
C VAL A 148 33.25 3.45 10.60
N ILE A 149 33.00 3.79 9.34
CA ILE A 149 33.15 2.85 8.21
C ILE A 149 34.60 2.38 8.07
N ASN A 150 35.57 3.30 8.10
CA ASN A 150 36.99 2.97 7.95
C ASN A 150 37.53 2.16 9.15
N ALA A 151 37.13 2.50 10.37
CA ALA A 151 37.49 1.76 11.58
C ALA A 151 36.95 0.31 11.58
N ASN A 152 35.82 0.08 10.92
CA ASN A 152 35.24 -1.25 10.72
C ASN A 152 35.78 -1.98 9.47
N GLY A 153 36.87 -1.50 8.85
CA GLY A 153 37.51 -2.12 7.68
C GLY A 153 36.81 -1.90 6.34
N GLY A 154 35.78 -1.06 6.29
CA GLY A 154 35.21 -0.56 5.04
C GLY A 154 36.09 0.51 4.40
N LYS A 155 35.60 1.12 3.30
CA LYS A 155 36.23 2.31 2.70
C LYS A 155 35.23 3.43 2.58
N SER A 156 35.55 4.58 3.15
CA SER A 156 34.74 5.79 3.06
C SER A 156 35.58 7.07 3.11
N ILE A 157 35.11 8.08 2.40
CA ILE A 157 35.57 9.46 2.52
C ILE A 157 34.40 10.35 2.94
N PHE A 158 34.71 11.52 3.51
CA PHE A 158 33.74 12.59 3.68
C PHE A 158 33.99 13.71 2.67
N VAL A 159 32.92 14.29 2.13
CA VAL A 159 32.96 15.43 1.21
C VAL A 159 31.96 16.47 1.73
N ILE A 160 32.44 17.71 1.93
CA ILE A 160 31.54 18.83 2.24
C ILE A 160 30.67 19.08 1.00
N THR A 161 29.36 19.03 1.15
CA THR A 161 28.43 19.28 0.04
C THR A 161 27.19 20.00 0.52
N ASP A 162 26.91 21.16 -0.09
CA ASP A 162 25.57 21.71 -0.10
C ASP A 162 24.82 21.15 -1.31
N VAL A 163 23.79 20.33 -1.05
CA VAL A 163 22.95 19.78 -2.12
C VAL A 163 22.13 20.86 -2.83
N ALA A 164 21.94 22.03 -2.22
CA ALA A 164 21.27 23.16 -2.84
C ALA A 164 22.11 23.84 -3.94
N ASP A 165 23.43 23.60 -4.03
CA ASP A 165 24.31 24.14 -5.07
C ASP A 165 24.68 23.12 -6.16
N SER A 166 24.70 23.60 -7.41
CA SER A 166 25.06 22.78 -8.58
C SER A 166 26.56 22.51 -8.68
N THR A 167 27.42 23.40 -8.19
CA THR A 167 28.89 23.24 -8.28
C THR A 167 29.37 22.26 -7.23
N SER A 168 28.84 22.38 -6.00
CA SER A 168 29.09 21.48 -4.88
C SER A 168 28.67 20.05 -5.20
N VAL A 169 27.47 19.83 -5.77
CA VAL A 169 27.05 18.49 -6.21
C VAL A 169 27.92 17.95 -7.35
N GLN A 170 28.37 18.77 -8.32
CA GLN A 170 29.31 18.32 -9.35
C GLN A 170 30.66 17.89 -8.76
N ALA A 171 31.20 18.67 -7.83
CA ALA A 171 32.43 18.34 -7.12
C ALA A 171 32.32 17.06 -6.27
N LEU A 172 31.13 16.78 -5.70
CA LEU A 172 30.83 15.53 -5.01
C LEU A 172 30.87 14.32 -5.96
N ILE A 173 30.22 14.40 -7.13
CA ILE A 173 30.29 13.33 -8.14
C ILE A 173 31.74 13.11 -8.58
N GLN A 174 32.49 14.19 -8.86
CA GLN A 174 33.90 14.10 -9.27
C GLN A 174 34.76 13.46 -8.17
N SER A 175 34.59 13.83 -6.90
CA SER A 175 35.32 13.27 -5.76
C SER A 175 35.14 11.74 -5.63
N SER A 176 33.96 11.21 -5.96
CA SER A 176 33.71 9.76 -6.04
C SER A 176 34.51 9.09 -7.16
N VAL A 177 34.61 9.75 -8.32
CA VAL A 177 35.34 9.23 -9.49
C VAL A 177 36.86 9.30 -9.25
N ASP A 178 37.37 10.38 -8.68
CA ASP A 178 38.80 10.53 -8.39
C ASP A 178 39.29 9.54 -7.32
N THR A 179 38.45 9.26 -6.31
CA THR A 179 38.81 8.38 -5.18
C THR A 179 38.58 6.89 -5.47
N PHE A 180 37.49 6.55 -6.18
CA PHE A 180 37.05 5.16 -6.36
C PHE A 180 36.83 4.76 -7.84
N GLY A 181 37.16 5.64 -8.80
CA GLY A 181 37.14 5.37 -10.24
C GLY A 181 35.76 5.38 -10.91
N ARG A 182 34.66 5.47 -10.15
CA ARG A 182 33.28 5.34 -10.65
C ARG A 182 32.23 5.84 -9.66
N LEU A 183 30.96 5.76 -10.08
CA LEU A 183 29.78 5.88 -9.23
C LEU A 183 28.75 4.83 -9.63
N ASP A 184 28.34 3.93 -8.72
CA ASP A 184 27.28 2.95 -8.96
C ASP A 184 25.95 3.34 -8.31
N ILE A 185 25.97 4.02 -7.16
CA ILE A 185 24.75 4.29 -6.37
C ILE A 185 24.73 5.75 -5.91
N MET A 186 23.60 6.44 -6.10
CA MET A 186 23.38 7.79 -5.59
C MET A 186 22.16 7.80 -4.67
N VAL A 187 22.37 8.03 -3.37
CA VAL A 187 21.28 8.18 -2.40
C VAL A 187 21.07 9.66 -2.09
N ASN A 188 20.01 10.24 -2.65
CA ASN A 188 19.55 11.58 -2.35
C ASN A 188 18.70 11.54 -1.06
N ASN A 189 19.38 11.58 0.09
CA ASN A 189 18.77 11.53 1.43
C ASN A 189 18.74 12.89 2.14
N ALA A 190 19.63 13.83 1.81
CA ALA A 190 19.65 15.16 2.41
C ALA A 190 18.30 15.88 2.29
N GLY A 191 17.88 16.56 3.37
CA GLY A 191 16.64 17.31 3.41
C GLY A 191 16.43 18.05 4.73
N ILE A 192 15.56 19.05 4.69
CA ILE A 192 15.11 19.85 5.84
C ILE A 192 13.59 19.72 6.01
N ALA A 193 13.15 19.92 7.25
CA ALA A 193 11.76 19.82 7.67
C ALA A 193 11.55 20.77 8.86
N ASP A 194 11.68 22.08 8.66
CA ASP A 194 11.58 23.05 9.77
C ASP A 194 10.16 23.08 10.37
N GLU A 195 9.16 22.72 9.57
CA GLU A 195 7.77 22.45 9.99
C GLU A 195 7.63 21.24 10.97
N ALA A 196 8.69 20.46 11.20
CA ALA A 196 8.76 19.45 12.26
C ALA A 196 9.21 20.01 13.63
N TYR A 197 9.49 21.31 13.70
CA TYR A 197 9.82 22.07 14.92
C TYR A 197 8.87 23.25 15.12
N ASP A 198 8.45 23.87 14.02
CA ASP A 198 7.56 25.04 13.98
C ASP A 198 6.51 24.83 12.88
N PRO A 199 5.40 24.12 13.17
CA PRO A 199 4.37 23.79 12.19
C PRO A 199 3.55 25.03 11.80
N VAL A 200 3.51 25.36 10.51
CA VAL A 200 2.91 26.61 10.01
C VAL A 200 1.81 26.31 8.98
N PRO A 201 0.55 26.74 9.22
CA PRO A 201 -0.53 26.63 8.24
C PRO A 201 -0.23 27.37 6.93
N ILE A 202 -0.81 26.94 5.81
CA ILE A 202 -0.51 27.49 4.48
C ILE A 202 -0.74 29.01 4.34
N TYR A 203 -1.71 29.57 5.08
CA TYR A 203 -1.99 31.01 5.12
C TYR A 203 -1.04 31.83 6.03
N GLN A 204 -0.01 31.18 6.59
CA GLN A 204 1.08 31.78 7.38
C GLN A 204 2.48 31.36 6.88
N ALA A 205 2.56 30.46 5.89
CA ALA A 205 3.82 29.94 5.38
C ALA A 205 4.47 30.95 4.42
N THR A 206 5.66 31.46 4.78
CA THR A 206 6.36 32.46 3.97
C THR A 206 7.04 31.84 2.74
N GLU A 207 7.20 32.66 1.71
CA GLU A 207 7.86 32.32 0.45
C GLU A 207 9.30 31.84 0.70
N GLU A 208 10.06 32.45 1.62
CA GLU A 208 11.44 32.03 1.91
C GLU A 208 11.50 30.67 2.62
N ARG A 209 10.47 30.30 3.41
CA ARG A 209 10.35 28.95 3.96
C ARG A 209 10.06 27.94 2.85
N PHE A 210 9.13 28.26 1.95
CA PHE A 210 8.80 27.41 0.81
C PHE A 210 10.02 27.20 -0.09
N ASP A 211 10.64 28.29 -0.55
CA ASP A 211 11.79 28.27 -1.47
C ASP A 211 12.98 27.53 -0.87
N ARG A 212 13.38 27.83 0.37
CA ARG A 212 14.50 27.13 1.02
C ARG A 212 14.21 25.63 1.20
N THR A 213 12.96 25.27 1.49
CA THR A 213 12.53 23.86 1.58
C THR A 213 12.62 23.18 0.23
N PHE A 214 12.15 23.81 -0.85
CA PHE A 214 12.26 23.28 -2.23
C PHE A 214 13.72 23.22 -2.72
N GLN A 215 14.54 24.22 -2.40
CA GLN A 215 15.93 24.33 -2.82
C GLN A 215 16.80 23.19 -2.25
N VAL A 216 16.54 22.75 -1.02
CA VAL A 216 17.20 21.56 -0.46
C VAL A 216 16.49 20.28 -0.90
N ASN A 217 15.18 20.13 -0.63
CA ASN A 217 14.49 18.84 -0.74
C ASN A 217 14.21 18.42 -2.18
N ALA A 218 13.91 19.34 -3.08
CA ALA A 218 13.56 19.04 -4.48
C ALA A 218 14.71 19.35 -5.43
N ARG A 219 15.28 20.57 -5.41
CA ARG A 219 16.41 20.93 -6.28
C ARG A 219 17.64 20.08 -5.97
N GLY A 220 17.93 19.77 -4.70
CA GLY A 220 19.04 18.87 -4.34
C GLY A 220 18.87 17.44 -4.89
N VAL A 221 17.67 16.88 -4.82
CA VAL A 221 17.34 15.58 -5.44
C VAL A 221 17.50 15.63 -6.96
N PHE A 222 17.04 16.70 -7.61
CA PHE A 222 17.19 16.91 -9.05
C PHE A 222 18.68 16.99 -9.46
N LEU A 223 19.49 17.81 -8.79
CA LEU A 223 20.91 17.98 -9.09
C LEU A 223 21.68 16.67 -8.88
N GLY A 224 21.46 16.01 -7.74
CA GLY A 224 22.08 14.72 -7.42
C GLY A 224 21.75 13.64 -8.44
N SER A 225 20.46 13.47 -8.76
CA SER A 225 20.00 12.50 -9.78
C SER A 225 20.57 12.82 -11.16
N LYS A 226 20.56 14.10 -11.57
CA LYS A 226 21.05 14.55 -12.88
C LYS A 226 22.53 14.25 -13.05
N PHE A 227 23.38 14.69 -12.12
CA PHE A 227 24.83 14.55 -12.27
C PHE A 227 25.31 13.11 -12.01
N ALA A 228 24.65 12.37 -11.12
CA ALA A 228 24.91 10.94 -10.95
C ALA A 228 24.56 10.14 -12.22
N GLY A 229 23.37 10.33 -12.79
CA GLY A 229 22.96 9.66 -14.03
C GLY A 229 23.88 9.98 -15.21
N ILE A 230 24.28 11.25 -15.37
CA ILE A 230 25.28 11.67 -16.37
C ILE A 230 26.60 10.91 -16.17
N GLN A 231 27.08 10.73 -14.93
CA GLN A 231 28.32 10.00 -14.67
C GLN A 231 28.17 8.48 -14.90
N MET A 232 27.05 7.88 -14.49
CA MET A 232 26.73 6.47 -14.71
C MET A 232 26.62 6.13 -16.21
N MET A 233 26.18 7.07 -17.05
CA MET A 233 26.19 6.93 -18.51
C MET A 233 27.59 7.08 -19.11
N LYS A 234 28.41 8.03 -18.63
CA LYS A 234 29.78 8.27 -19.11
C LYS A 234 30.73 7.10 -18.87
N GLN A 235 30.64 6.47 -17.69
CA GLN A 235 31.55 5.41 -17.29
C GLN A 235 31.26 4.08 -18.02
N SER A 236 32.29 3.25 -18.18
CA SER A 236 32.14 1.90 -18.73
C SER A 236 31.24 1.02 -17.84
N GLN A 237 30.28 0.35 -18.47
CA GLN A 237 29.43 -0.63 -17.80
C GLN A 237 30.23 -1.89 -17.46
N ILE A 238 30.07 -2.41 -16.25
CA ILE A 238 30.66 -3.70 -15.85
C ILE A 238 29.80 -4.82 -16.45
N GLN A 239 30.45 -5.81 -17.08
CA GLN A 239 29.77 -6.96 -17.69
C GLN A 239 28.83 -7.65 -16.68
N HIS A 240 27.60 -7.98 -17.12
CA HIS A 240 26.52 -8.57 -16.29
C HIS A 240 26.02 -7.72 -15.10
N ARG A 241 26.45 -6.46 -14.97
CA ARG A 241 25.89 -5.49 -14.01
C ARG A 241 25.19 -4.36 -14.74
N ASP A 242 24.11 -3.86 -14.12
CA ASP A 242 23.46 -2.63 -14.53
C ASP A 242 24.32 -1.43 -14.10
N ARG A 243 24.13 -0.28 -14.75
CA ARG A 243 25.06 0.86 -14.68
C ARG A 243 24.99 1.62 -13.36
N GLY A 244 23.81 1.69 -12.74
CA GLY A 244 23.66 2.30 -11.43
C GLY A 244 22.23 2.33 -10.87
N TRP A 245 22.14 2.84 -9.64
CA TRP A 245 20.89 3.00 -8.88
C TRP A 245 20.83 4.40 -8.28
N ILE A 246 19.74 5.12 -8.53
CA ILE A 246 19.40 6.38 -7.91
C ILE A 246 18.27 6.11 -6.89
N LEU A 247 18.46 6.56 -5.65
CA LEU A 247 17.51 6.35 -4.57
C LEU A 247 17.17 7.68 -3.90
N ASN A 248 15.91 8.08 -3.99
CA ASN A 248 15.44 9.35 -3.44
C ASN A 248 14.66 9.12 -2.14
N ILE A 249 14.97 9.86 -1.07
CA ILE A 249 14.21 9.79 0.18
C ILE A 249 13.10 10.85 0.15
N ALA A 250 11.89 10.39 -0.16
CA ALA A 250 10.67 11.16 -0.13
C ALA A 250 10.11 11.21 1.32
N SER A 251 8.79 11.10 1.50
CA SER A 251 8.12 10.92 2.79
C SER A 251 6.72 10.35 2.54
N ALA A 252 6.07 9.74 3.54
CA ALA A 252 4.62 9.48 3.49
C ALA A 252 3.84 10.77 3.20
N LEU A 253 4.32 11.93 3.68
CA LEU A 253 3.76 13.25 3.41
C LEU A 253 3.83 13.69 1.92
N ALA A 254 4.42 12.88 1.04
CA ALA A 254 4.29 13.04 -0.42
C ALA A 254 2.92 12.59 -0.96
N VAL A 255 2.15 11.80 -0.18
CA VAL A 255 0.84 11.25 -0.56
C VAL A 255 -0.23 11.37 0.54
N THR A 256 0.13 11.82 1.75
CA THR A 256 -0.79 12.08 2.87
C THR A 256 -0.65 13.52 3.37
N GLY A 257 -1.75 14.21 3.65
CA GLY A 257 -1.71 15.53 4.28
C GLY A 257 -1.39 15.46 5.78
N LEU A 258 -0.71 16.50 6.28
CA LEU A 258 -0.53 16.77 7.71
C LEU A 258 -0.66 18.28 7.95
N THR A 259 -1.40 18.67 8.99
CA THR A 259 -1.61 20.08 9.35
C THR A 259 -0.29 20.74 9.73
N GLY A 260 -0.04 21.93 9.19
CA GLY A 260 1.16 22.71 9.50
C GLY A 260 2.43 22.30 8.74
N THR A 261 2.37 21.38 7.78
CA THR A 261 3.54 20.98 6.96
C THR A 261 3.40 21.20 5.43
N PRO A 262 2.86 22.33 4.94
CA PRO A 262 2.62 22.54 3.51
C PRO A 262 3.90 22.56 2.66
N CYS A 263 4.97 23.24 3.10
CA CYS A 263 6.20 23.37 2.32
C CYS A 263 6.92 22.03 2.20
N TYR A 264 7.01 21.28 3.30
CA TYR A 264 7.65 19.97 3.34
C TYR A 264 6.88 18.95 2.51
N ALA A 265 5.55 18.83 2.70
CA ALA A 265 4.71 17.92 1.95
C ALA A 265 4.81 18.15 0.44
N ALA A 266 4.67 19.42 0.00
CA ALA A 266 4.82 19.79 -1.41
C ALA A 266 6.22 19.42 -1.97
N SER A 267 7.29 19.69 -1.21
CA SER A 267 8.65 19.35 -1.63
C SER A 267 8.89 17.83 -1.77
N LYS A 268 8.29 17.01 -0.89
CA LYS A 268 8.39 15.54 -0.96
C LYS A 268 7.46 14.94 -2.03
N GLY A 269 6.33 15.57 -2.31
CA GLY A 269 5.48 15.29 -3.49
C GLY A 269 6.24 15.51 -4.80
N ALA A 270 6.99 16.61 -4.91
CA ALA A 270 7.86 16.87 -6.06
C ALA A 270 8.93 15.78 -6.24
N VAL A 271 9.55 15.31 -5.14
CA VAL A 271 10.52 14.20 -5.18
C VAL A 271 9.90 12.90 -5.71
N LEU A 272 8.69 12.54 -5.28
CA LEU A 272 7.97 11.36 -5.77
C LEU A 272 7.70 11.45 -7.29
N SER A 273 7.21 12.60 -7.76
CA SER A 273 6.93 12.82 -9.18
C SER A 273 8.19 12.83 -10.03
N MET A 274 9.26 13.52 -9.60
CA MET A 274 10.55 13.52 -10.30
C MET A 274 11.16 12.12 -10.38
N THR A 275 11.08 11.31 -9.32
CA THR A 275 11.60 9.93 -9.31
C THR A 275 11.02 9.10 -10.47
N ARG A 276 9.71 9.23 -10.73
CA ARG A 276 9.03 8.51 -11.82
C ARG A 276 9.52 8.94 -13.21
N ALA A 277 9.75 10.23 -13.43
CA ALA A 277 10.29 10.74 -14.69
C ALA A 277 11.75 10.29 -14.90
N ILE A 278 12.62 10.50 -13.90
CA ILE A 278 14.03 10.12 -13.91
C ILE A 278 14.21 8.61 -14.15
N ALA A 279 13.31 7.78 -13.63
CA ALA A 279 13.28 6.35 -13.85
C ALA A 279 13.00 5.95 -15.31
N MET A 280 12.23 6.75 -16.06
CA MET A 280 12.00 6.54 -17.50
C MET A 280 13.18 7.08 -18.31
N ASP A 281 13.66 8.29 -17.99
CA ASP A 281 14.77 8.95 -18.69
C ASP A 281 16.04 8.07 -18.72
N PHE A 282 16.35 7.37 -17.62
CA PHE A 282 17.56 6.55 -17.53
C PHE A 282 17.35 5.03 -17.70
N ALA A 283 16.11 4.54 -17.86
CA ALA A 283 15.85 3.12 -18.12
C ALA A 283 16.56 2.59 -19.38
N PRO A 284 16.61 3.31 -20.54
CA PRO A 284 17.37 2.87 -21.73
C PRO A 284 18.88 2.71 -21.48
N HIS A 285 19.40 3.29 -20.39
CA HIS A 285 20.81 3.25 -20.01
C HIS A 285 21.10 2.22 -18.91
N LEU A 286 20.12 1.39 -18.50
CA LEU A 286 20.24 0.43 -17.40
C LEU A 286 20.65 1.11 -16.08
N ILE A 287 20.04 2.25 -15.77
CA ILE A 287 20.15 2.93 -14.48
C ILE A 287 18.75 2.97 -13.86
N HIS A 288 18.62 2.44 -12.65
CA HIS A 288 17.35 2.39 -11.92
C HIS A 288 17.13 3.68 -11.12
N CYS A 289 15.89 4.13 -10.96
CA CYS A 289 15.53 5.22 -10.05
C CYS A 289 14.28 4.85 -9.25
N ASN A 290 14.38 4.87 -7.92
CA ASN A 290 13.31 4.53 -6.98
C ASN A 290 13.25 5.53 -5.83
N CYS A 291 12.17 5.53 -5.06
CA CYS A 291 12.08 6.33 -3.83
C CYS A 291 11.46 5.58 -2.66
N ILE A 292 11.99 5.85 -1.47
CA ILE A 292 11.42 5.40 -0.20
C ILE A 292 10.56 6.55 0.33
N MET A 293 9.38 6.23 0.87
CA MET A 293 8.50 7.19 1.55
C MET A 293 8.43 6.84 3.04
N PRO A 294 9.35 7.32 3.90
CA PRO A 294 9.28 7.08 5.33
C PRO A 294 8.03 7.72 5.96
N GLY A 295 7.38 6.97 6.88
CA GLY A 295 6.54 7.54 7.93
C GLY A 295 7.40 8.21 9.01
N PHE A 296 6.91 8.29 10.24
CA PHE A 296 7.70 8.88 11.34
C PHE A 296 8.79 7.88 11.78
N MET A 297 10.04 8.29 11.58
CA MET A 297 11.23 7.50 11.90
C MET A 297 11.89 8.09 13.14
N ASP A 298 12.26 7.26 14.12
CA ASP A 298 12.89 7.69 15.37
C ASP A 298 14.29 8.26 15.08
N THR A 299 14.32 9.57 14.86
CA THR A 299 15.43 10.30 14.25
C THR A 299 15.44 11.73 14.76
N LYS A 300 16.63 12.33 14.75
CA LYS A 300 16.85 13.73 15.18
C LYS A 300 16.19 14.76 14.25
N MET A 301 15.54 14.35 13.15
CA MET A 301 14.74 15.24 12.30
C MET A 301 13.39 15.59 12.93
N ILE A 302 12.73 14.62 13.57
CA ILE A 302 11.41 14.81 14.20
C ILE A 302 11.50 15.16 15.70
N ALA A 303 12.68 15.56 16.19
CA ALA A 303 12.94 15.76 17.63
C ALA A 303 12.02 16.81 18.27
N GLY A 304 11.59 17.83 17.53
CA GLY A 304 10.59 18.79 18.00
C GLY A 304 9.21 18.15 18.25
N MET A 305 8.78 17.24 17.38
CA MET A 305 7.51 16.51 17.52
C MET A 305 7.56 15.37 18.54
N VAL A 306 8.69 14.70 18.74
CA VAL A 306 8.81 13.55 19.68
C VAL A 306 9.43 13.93 21.03
N GLY A 307 9.66 15.21 21.29
CA GLY A 307 10.07 15.74 22.59
C GLY A 307 8.92 15.80 23.61
N ASP A 308 7.69 16.02 23.13
CA ASP A 308 6.47 15.82 23.91
C ASP A 308 6.16 14.31 24.02
N PRO A 309 6.05 13.73 25.23
CA PRO A 309 5.64 12.35 25.43
C PRO A 309 4.28 12.02 24.81
N ASN A 310 3.31 12.93 24.89
CA ASN A 310 1.93 12.70 24.45
C ASN A 310 1.86 12.65 22.92
N LEU A 311 2.51 13.59 22.22
CA LEU A 311 2.67 13.51 20.77
C LEU A 311 3.54 12.32 20.34
N ARG A 312 4.62 11.97 21.05
CA ARG A 312 5.42 10.77 20.76
C ARG A 312 4.58 9.50 20.87
N GLU A 313 3.66 9.40 21.82
CA GLU A 313 2.75 8.26 21.94
C GLU A 313 1.65 8.26 20.88
N ARG A 314 0.98 9.39 20.63
CA ARG A 314 0.01 9.52 19.52
C ARG A 314 0.63 9.12 18.18
N LEU A 315 1.90 9.49 17.96
CA LEU A 315 2.66 9.06 16.77
C LEU A 315 2.96 7.56 16.76
N LYS A 316 3.30 6.92 17.88
CA LYS A 316 3.42 5.43 17.93
C LYS A 316 2.09 4.76 17.58
N ASN A 317 0.99 5.23 18.17
CA ASN A 317 -0.34 4.61 18.04
C ASN A 317 -0.93 4.82 16.64
N ALA A 318 -0.49 5.86 15.91
CA ALA A 318 -0.78 6.03 14.49
C ALA A 318 -0.02 5.05 13.56
N HIS A 319 0.98 4.32 14.05
CA HIS A 319 1.64 3.25 13.27
C HIS A 319 0.98 1.90 13.57
N PRO A 320 0.58 1.10 12.55
CA PRO A 320 -0.04 -0.21 12.75
C PRO A 320 0.79 -1.25 13.53
N PHE A 321 2.08 -0.97 13.79
CA PHE A 321 2.98 -1.81 14.60
C PHE A 321 3.20 -1.26 16.03
N GLY A 322 2.47 -0.24 16.47
CA GLY A 322 2.61 0.37 17.81
C GLY A 322 3.96 1.04 18.08
N ARG A 323 4.77 1.25 17.04
CA ARG A 323 6.13 1.83 17.13
C ARG A 323 6.42 2.79 15.99
N LEU A 324 7.27 3.78 16.27
CA LEU A 324 7.94 4.55 15.22
C LEU A 324 8.82 3.61 14.36
N GLY A 325 9.00 3.97 13.09
CA GLY A 325 9.98 3.34 12.24
C GLY A 325 11.40 3.56 12.76
N GLN A 326 12.29 2.61 12.54
CA GLN A 326 13.70 2.71 12.94
C GLN A 326 14.57 3.07 11.72
N PRO A 327 15.70 3.77 11.89
CA PRO A 327 16.61 4.07 10.78
C PRO A 327 17.05 2.83 9.98
N ASN A 328 17.16 1.68 10.64
CA ASN A 328 17.47 0.40 10.02
C ASN A 328 16.34 -0.15 9.13
N ASP A 329 15.07 0.17 9.40
CA ASP A 329 13.95 -0.20 8.53
C ASP A 329 14.12 0.47 7.14
N VAL A 330 14.58 1.72 7.11
CA VAL A 330 14.92 2.46 5.89
C VAL A 330 16.22 1.95 5.26
N ALA A 331 17.28 1.76 6.06
CA ALA A 331 18.58 1.33 5.54
C ALA A 331 18.55 -0.06 4.89
N ASN A 332 17.78 -1.01 5.45
CA ASN A 332 17.56 -2.33 4.84
C ASN A 332 16.71 -2.24 3.55
N THR A 333 15.76 -1.31 3.49
CA THR A 333 14.97 -1.04 2.27
C THR A 333 15.84 -0.42 1.18
N ALA A 334 16.72 0.52 1.53
CA ALA A 334 17.70 1.12 0.63
C ALA A 334 18.70 0.07 0.11
N LEU A 335 19.15 -0.84 0.97
CA LEU A 335 20.06 -1.93 0.61
C LEU A 335 19.44 -2.86 -0.43
N PHE A 336 18.15 -3.18 -0.32
CA PHE A 336 17.42 -3.91 -1.37
C PHE A 336 17.33 -3.08 -2.66
N LEU A 337 16.77 -1.86 -2.59
CA LEU A 337 16.51 -1.03 -3.78
C LEU A 337 17.76 -0.58 -4.55
N CYS A 338 18.95 -0.65 -3.96
CA CYS A 338 20.24 -0.37 -4.61
C CYS A 338 21.07 -1.61 -4.94
N SER A 339 20.51 -2.81 -4.83
CA SER A 339 21.17 -4.09 -5.13
C SER A 339 20.66 -4.72 -6.42
N ASP A 340 21.40 -5.72 -6.94
CA ASP A 340 20.97 -6.51 -8.09
C ASP A 340 19.66 -7.31 -7.83
N ASP A 341 19.26 -7.50 -6.57
CA ASP A 341 17.98 -8.12 -6.19
C ASP A 341 16.76 -7.26 -6.61
N ALA A 342 16.97 -5.95 -6.80
CA ALA A 342 15.95 -4.99 -7.22
C ALA A 342 15.94 -4.73 -8.74
N LYS A 343 16.57 -5.58 -9.56
CA LYS A 343 16.63 -5.40 -11.04
C LYS A 343 15.28 -5.31 -11.75
N GLY A 344 14.21 -5.86 -11.17
CA GLY A 344 12.83 -5.73 -11.66
C GLY A 344 12.06 -4.54 -11.07
N VAL A 345 12.71 -3.67 -10.30
CA VAL A 345 12.09 -2.61 -9.49
C VAL A 345 12.63 -1.25 -9.94
N ASN A 346 11.86 -0.55 -10.77
CA ASN A 346 12.19 0.80 -11.25
C ASN A 346 10.92 1.68 -11.20
N ALA A 347 11.10 3.01 -11.06
CA ALA A 347 10.03 4.00 -10.88
C ALA A 347 9.14 3.80 -9.64
N VAL A 348 9.51 2.91 -8.71
CA VAL A 348 8.69 2.59 -7.53
C VAL A 348 8.85 3.69 -6.48
N GLY A 349 7.76 4.40 -6.24
CA GLY A 349 7.45 4.95 -4.92
C GLY A 349 6.57 3.96 -4.18
N SER A 350 7.05 3.45 -3.04
CA SER A 350 6.37 2.39 -2.28
C SER A 350 5.14 2.93 -1.51
N GLY A 351 4.03 3.14 -2.22
CA GLY A 351 2.74 3.56 -1.67
C GLY A 351 1.59 3.11 -2.57
N PRO A 352 0.39 2.88 -2.00
CA PRO A 352 -0.73 2.28 -2.72
C PRO A 352 -1.27 3.17 -3.84
N GLN A 353 -1.62 2.55 -4.97
CA GLN A 353 -2.37 3.17 -6.06
C GLN A 353 -3.89 2.97 -5.89
N LYS A 354 -4.70 3.89 -6.42
CA LYS A 354 -6.18 3.89 -6.32
C LYS A 354 -6.81 3.86 -7.72
N ASN A 355 -7.08 2.68 -8.25
CA ASN A 355 -7.39 2.49 -9.68
C ASN A 355 -8.73 1.75 -9.90
N ILE A 356 -9.56 2.29 -10.82
CA ILE A 356 -10.98 2.00 -11.19
C ILE A 356 -11.24 1.29 -12.55
N TYR A 357 -11.63 0.00 -12.67
CA TYR A 357 -12.13 -0.60 -13.93
C TYR A 357 -13.25 -1.64 -13.66
N LEU A 358 -13.80 -2.21 -14.75
CA LEU A 358 -15.02 -3.03 -14.81
C LEU A 358 -14.74 -4.36 -15.55
N ILE A 359 -15.32 -5.49 -15.13
CA ILE A 359 -15.20 -6.78 -15.84
C ILE A 359 -16.49 -6.98 -16.64
N ASP A 360 -16.38 -7.55 -17.84
CA ASP A 360 -17.54 -8.01 -18.60
C ASP A 360 -17.89 -9.46 -18.27
N ILE A 361 -18.45 -9.72 -17.07
CA ILE A 361 -18.86 -11.07 -16.67
C ILE A 361 -19.97 -11.63 -17.57
N GLN A 362 -20.78 -10.77 -18.21
CA GLN A 362 -21.82 -11.17 -19.15
C GLN A 362 -21.23 -11.83 -20.42
N THR A 363 -20.15 -11.26 -20.96
CA THR A 363 -19.50 -11.77 -22.18
C THR A 363 -18.43 -12.83 -21.88
N LEU A 364 -17.77 -12.75 -20.73
CA LEU A 364 -16.67 -13.65 -20.35
C LEU A 364 -17.12 -14.90 -19.58
N GLY A 365 -18.27 -14.86 -18.89
CA GLY A 365 -18.78 -15.97 -18.07
C GLY A 365 -17.72 -16.50 -17.08
N HIS A 366 -17.55 -17.82 -17.00
CA HIS A 366 -16.49 -18.43 -16.17
C HIS A 366 -15.08 -17.94 -16.51
N CYS A 367 -14.78 -17.56 -17.75
CA CYS A 367 -13.45 -17.09 -18.16
C CYS A 367 -13.06 -15.77 -17.49
N ALA A 368 -14.03 -14.98 -16.99
CA ALA A 368 -13.75 -13.82 -16.14
C ALA A 368 -12.97 -14.20 -14.86
N PHE A 369 -13.19 -15.43 -14.38
CA PHE A 369 -12.66 -15.93 -13.12
C PHE A 369 -11.47 -16.88 -13.30
N THR A 370 -11.49 -17.70 -14.35
CA THR A 370 -10.53 -18.79 -14.57
C THR A 370 -9.40 -18.47 -15.54
N THR A 371 -9.41 -17.31 -16.22
CA THR A 371 -8.29 -16.91 -17.09
C THR A 371 -7.06 -16.57 -16.24
N PRO A 372 -5.89 -17.21 -16.47
CA PRO A 372 -4.67 -16.90 -15.73
C PRO A 372 -4.02 -15.60 -16.22
N GLY A 373 -3.59 -14.76 -15.28
CA GLY A 373 -2.79 -13.56 -15.58
C GLY A 373 -1.32 -13.88 -15.89
N LYS A 374 -0.51 -12.83 -16.14
CA LYS A 374 0.95 -12.96 -16.42
C LYS A 374 1.73 -13.69 -15.30
N SER A 375 1.18 -13.81 -14.09
CA SER A 375 1.73 -14.53 -12.93
C SER A 375 1.25 -15.97 -12.78
N GLY A 376 0.40 -16.48 -13.68
CA GLY A 376 -0.24 -17.79 -13.57
C GLY A 376 -1.46 -17.84 -12.64
N LYS A 377 -1.59 -16.91 -11.68
CA LYS A 377 -2.80 -16.79 -10.84
C LYS A 377 -4.01 -16.33 -11.67
N THR A 378 -5.16 -16.92 -11.39
CA THR A 378 -6.49 -16.53 -11.88
C THR A 378 -7.17 -15.57 -10.90
N LEU A 379 -8.30 -14.97 -11.30
CA LEU A 379 -9.10 -14.15 -10.36
C LEU A 379 -9.77 -15.03 -9.30
N LYS A 380 -10.09 -16.29 -9.63
CA LYS A 380 -10.61 -17.29 -8.68
C LYS A 380 -9.62 -17.56 -7.55
N ASP A 381 -8.34 -17.81 -7.86
CA ASP A 381 -7.29 -18.04 -6.83
C ASP A 381 -7.18 -16.86 -5.85
N ILE A 382 -7.42 -15.64 -6.33
CA ILE A 382 -7.39 -14.41 -5.52
C ILE A 382 -8.64 -14.31 -4.64
N LEU A 383 -9.83 -14.66 -5.15
CA LEU A 383 -11.09 -14.69 -4.39
C LEU A 383 -11.09 -15.75 -3.29
N GLU A 384 -10.56 -16.95 -3.56
CA GLU A 384 -10.55 -18.10 -2.65
C GLU A 384 -9.38 -18.11 -1.65
N SER A 385 -8.39 -17.22 -1.78
CA SER A 385 -7.26 -17.14 -0.84
C SER A 385 -7.67 -16.60 0.55
N THR A 386 -7.08 -17.13 1.61
CA THR A 386 -7.13 -16.55 2.97
C THR A 386 -6.24 -15.30 3.11
N ASP A 387 -5.09 -15.31 2.46
CA ASP A 387 -3.95 -14.44 2.78
C ASP A 387 -4.08 -13.05 2.15
N ILE A 388 -4.89 -12.96 1.09
CA ILE A 388 -5.15 -11.73 0.37
C ILE A 388 -6.54 -11.18 0.78
N PRO A 389 -6.64 -10.23 1.74
CA PRO A 389 -7.93 -9.73 2.20
C PRO A 389 -8.79 -9.04 1.13
N LYS A 390 -10.11 -9.28 1.20
CA LYS A 390 -11.18 -8.84 0.29
C LYS A 390 -12.16 -7.87 0.98
N VAL A 391 -12.26 -6.61 0.56
CA VAL A 391 -13.16 -5.59 1.14
C VAL A 391 -14.52 -5.53 0.42
N PHE A 392 -15.59 -5.99 1.07
CA PHE A 392 -16.99 -5.85 0.62
C PHE A 392 -17.74 -4.88 1.54
N PHE A 393 -18.87 -4.30 1.07
CA PHE A 393 -19.79 -3.63 1.99
C PHE A 393 -20.68 -4.65 2.71
N ASP A 394 -21.49 -5.41 1.97
CA ASP A 394 -22.29 -6.51 2.49
C ASP A 394 -21.97 -7.75 1.65
N VAL A 395 -21.25 -8.70 2.24
CA VAL A 395 -20.68 -9.84 1.47
C VAL A 395 -21.74 -10.81 0.95
N ARG A 396 -22.93 -10.85 1.55
CA ARG A 396 -23.83 -12.02 1.48
C ARG A 396 -24.30 -12.32 0.06
N ASN A 397 -24.87 -11.34 -0.64
CA ASN A 397 -25.41 -11.55 -1.99
C ASN A 397 -24.31 -11.60 -3.07
N ASP A 398 -23.16 -10.97 -2.84
CA ASP A 398 -21.99 -11.12 -3.71
C ASP A 398 -21.40 -12.55 -3.62
N SER A 399 -21.32 -13.10 -2.41
CA SER A 399 -20.81 -14.45 -2.12
C SER A 399 -21.72 -15.57 -2.65
N ASP A 400 -23.05 -15.44 -2.46
CA ASP A 400 -24.07 -16.31 -3.05
C ASP A 400 -23.92 -16.37 -4.58
N ALA A 401 -23.90 -15.22 -5.26
CA ALA A 401 -23.75 -15.15 -6.71
C ALA A 401 -22.41 -15.75 -7.21
N LEU A 402 -21.30 -15.48 -6.52
CA LEU A 402 -19.98 -16.04 -6.83
C LEU A 402 -19.94 -17.57 -6.66
N HIS A 403 -20.61 -18.09 -5.63
CA HIS A 403 -20.66 -19.52 -5.37
C HIS A 403 -21.60 -20.25 -6.33
N TYR A 404 -22.86 -19.81 -6.42
CA TYR A 404 -23.91 -20.48 -7.20
C TYR A 404 -23.62 -20.48 -8.72
N HIS A 405 -23.18 -19.35 -9.29
CA HIS A 405 -22.93 -19.26 -10.74
C HIS A 405 -21.52 -19.67 -11.17
N PHE A 406 -20.51 -19.49 -10.31
CA PHE A 406 -19.10 -19.65 -10.71
C PHE A 406 -18.33 -20.68 -9.87
N ASN A 407 -18.97 -21.31 -8.87
CA ASN A 407 -18.38 -22.29 -7.95
C ASN A 407 -17.14 -21.72 -7.25
N ILE A 408 -17.24 -20.51 -6.69
CA ILE A 408 -16.15 -19.81 -6.01
C ILE A 408 -16.38 -19.83 -4.50
N ALA A 409 -15.48 -20.48 -3.76
CA ALA A 409 -15.46 -20.52 -2.30
C ALA A 409 -14.74 -19.28 -1.75
N LEU A 410 -15.45 -18.14 -1.77
CA LEU A 410 -14.94 -16.85 -1.32
C LEU A 410 -14.38 -16.91 0.12
N GLN A 411 -13.16 -16.41 0.36
CA GLN A 411 -12.50 -16.42 1.66
C GLN A 411 -11.84 -15.06 1.99
N GLY A 412 -11.26 -14.90 3.18
CA GLY A 412 -10.45 -13.72 3.52
C GLY A 412 -11.19 -12.37 3.47
N VAL A 413 -12.49 -12.34 3.79
CA VAL A 413 -13.32 -11.14 3.62
C VAL A 413 -13.23 -10.18 4.83
N LYS A 414 -13.29 -8.88 4.52
CA LYS A 414 -13.60 -7.76 5.39
C LYS A 414 -14.97 -7.20 5.00
N ASP A 415 -15.97 -7.37 5.87
CA ASP A 415 -17.33 -6.84 5.68
C ASP A 415 -17.45 -5.44 6.34
N VAL A 416 -17.48 -4.39 5.51
CA VAL A 416 -17.46 -3.00 5.95
C VAL A 416 -18.79 -2.59 6.63
N GLN A 417 -19.92 -3.21 6.30
CA GLN A 417 -21.19 -2.98 6.99
C GLN A 417 -21.16 -3.53 8.42
N LEU A 418 -20.54 -4.69 8.64
CA LEU A 418 -20.29 -5.20 9.99
C LEU A 418 -19.29 -4.33 10.76
N MET A 419 -18.23 -3.83 10.12
CA MET A 419 -17.30 -2.89 10.74
C MET A 419 -17.99 -1.58 11.14
N GLU A 420 -18.80 -1.00 10.24
CA GLU A 420 -19.61 0.20 10.53
C GLU A 420 -20.47 -0.01 11.76
N ASN A 421 -21.29 -1.06 11.74
CA ASN A 421 -22.28 -1.34 12.76
C ASN A 421 -21.65 -1.67 14.12
N ALA A 422 -20.53 -2.40 14.13
CA ALA A 422 -19.72 -2.61 15.34
C ALA A 422 -19.07 -1.32 15.85
N SER A 423 -18.64 -0.41 14.96
CA SER A 423 -17.92 0.82 15.33
C SER A 423 -18.78 1.91 15.98
N ARG A 424 -20.11 1.78 15.94
CA ARG A 424 -21.04 2.74 16.54
C ARG A 424 -20.84 2.83 18.05
N ARG A 425 -20.35 3.97 18.56
CA ARG A 425 -20.30 4.25 20.01
C ARG A 425 -21.70 4.52 20.59
N TYR A 426 -22.53 5.21 19.82
CA TYR A 426 -23.91 5.59 20.19
C TYR A 426 -24.90 5.10 19.13
N GLY A 427 -26.17 4.95 19.53
CA GLY A 427 -27.22 4.39 18.68
C GLY A 427 -27.23 2.85 18.65
N SER A 428 -28.34 2.27 18.20
CA SER A 428 -28.52 0.81 18.22
C SER A 428 -27.65 0.11 17.17
N LYS A 429 -27.10 -1.05 17.56
CA LYS A 429 -26.46 -1.99 16.62
C LYS A 429 -27.45 -3.01 16.01
N ARG A 430 -28.72 -3.01 16.43
CA ARG A 430 -29.75 -3.95 15.94
C ARG A 430 -30.03 -3.83 14.44
N LEU A 431 -29.89 -2.64 13.85
CA LEU A 431 -30.15 -2.37 12.44
C LEU A 431 -28.87 -1.97 11.70
N LEU A 432 -28.63 -2.57 10.53
CA LEU A 432 -27.49 -2.30 9.66
C LEU A 432 -27.74 -1.04 8.81
N ASN A 433 -26.69 -0.28 8.48
CA ASN A 433 -26.81 0.81 7.52
C ASN A 433 -26.59 0.31 6.07
N GLY A 434 -27.19 1.03 5.11
CA GLY A 434 -26.93 0.84 3.68
C GLY A 434 -25.72 1.66 3.21
N LEU A 435 -25.02 1.18 2.17
CA LEU A 435 -23.77 1.78 1.67
C LEU A 435 -23.90 3.28 1.35
N ALA A 436 -25.01 3.69 0.74
CA ALA A 436 -25.29 5.10 0.45
C ALA A 436 -25.27 5.97 1.71
N ARG A 437 -25.87 5.52 2.83
CA ARG A 437 -25.87 6.25 4.10
C ARG A 437 -24.48 6.34 4.73
N CYS A 438 -23.69 5.27 4.62
CA CYS A 438 -22.30 5.26 5.10
C CYS A 438 -21.42 6.20 4.29
N ILE A 439 -21.52 6.19 2.96
CA ILE A 439 -20.81 7.14 2.09
C ILE A 439 -21.22 8.58 2.42
N GLU A 440 -22.52 8.82 2.58
CA GLU A 440 -23.07 10.15 2.81
C GLU A 440 -22.63 10.78 4.16
N ILE A 441 -22.44 9.96 5.20
CA ILE A 441 -22.10 10.42 6.56
C ILE A 441 -20.58 10.38 6.82
N ASP A 442 -19.90 9.29 6.44
CA ASP A 442 -18.51 9.02 6.86
C ASP A 442 -17.45 9.24 5.74
N ALA A 443 -17.84 9.35 4.46
CA ALA A 443 -16.88 9.39 3.33
C ALA A 443 -16.84 10.69 2.52
N VAL A 444 -17.95 11.39 2.35
CA VAL A 444 -18.01 12.59 1.47
C VAL A 444 -18.00 13.88 2.28
N GLY A 445 -16.80 14.44 2.48
CA GLY A 445 -16.57 15.55 3.41
C GLY A 445 -16.99 16.95 2.97
N ASP A 446 -17.24 17.20 1.67
CA ASP A 446 -17.66 18.52 1.17
C ASP A 446 -19.01 18.48 0.44
N SER A 447 -19.77 19.57 0.54
CA SER A 447 -21.14 19.67 0.02
C SER A 447 -21.25 19.57 -1.51
N LEU A 448 -20.22 20.00 -2.25
CA LEU A 448 -20.22 19.95 -3.72
C LEU A 448 -19.98 18.52 -4.22
N THR A 449 -19.02 17.81 -3.64
CA THR A 449 -18.81 16.37 -3.90
C THR A 449 -20.01 15.56 -3.44
N LYS A 450 -20.63 15.91 -2.31
CA LYS A 450 -21.86 15.26 -1.80
C LYS A 450 -23.02 15.40 -2.79
N THR A 451 -23.25 16.62 -3.28
CA THR A 451 -24.26 16.93 -4.30
C THR A 451 -23.97 16.21 -5.62
N LYS A 452 -22.70 16.18 -6.05
CA LYS A 452 -22.27 15.50 -7.28
C LYS A 452 -22.47 13.99 -7.20
N TRP A 453 -22.05 13.33 -6.11
CA TRP A 453 -22.26 11.89 -5.92
C TRP A 453 -23.75 11.54 -5.88
N LYS A 454 -24.59 12.31 -5.15
CA LYS A 454 -26.06 12.12 -5.18
C LYS A 454 -26.61 12.27 -6.60
N SER A 455 -26.18 13.27 -7.36
CA SER A 455 -26.60 13.47 -8.76
C SER A 455 -26.23 12.30 -9.67
N THR A 456 -25.00 11.78 -9.57
CA THR A 456 -24.57 10.57 -10.30
C THR A 456 -25.38 9.34 -9.88
N LYS A 457 -25.67 9.17 -8.58
CA LYS A 457 -26.56 8.12 -8.07
C LYS A 457 -27.94 8.18 -8.71
N THR A 458 -28.64 9.31 -8.58
CA THR A 458 -30.01 9.50 -9.13
C THR A 458 -30.06 9.38 -10.65
N THR A 459 -29.00 9.80 -11.35
CA THR A 459 -28.91 9.67 -12.81
C THR A 459 -28.79 8.22 -13.24
N GLY A 460 -27.89 7.45 -12.62
CA GLY A 460 -27.73 6.02 -12.93
C GLY A 460 -28.93 5.18 -12.50
N ASP A 461 -29.50 5.43 -11.33
CA ASP A 461 -30.68 4.69 -10.83
C ASP A 461 -31.85 4.81 -11.79
N ARG A 462 -32.15 6.03 -12.27
CA ARG A 462 -33.21 6.29 -13.25
C ARG A 462 -33.01 5.58 -14.60
N LEU A 463 -31.78 5.16 -14.95
CA LEU A 463 -31.50 4.44 -16.19
C LEU A 463 -31.78 2.94 -16.09
N PHE A 464 -31.59 2.31 -14.92
CA PHE A 464 -31.81 0.86 -14.77
C PHE A 464 -33.04 0.48 -13.94
N ASN A 465 -33.49 1.32 -13.02
CA ASN A 465 -34.54 1.00 -12.06
C ASN A 465 -35.94 1.05 -12.71
N PRO A 466 -36.68 -0.07 -12.80
CA PRO A 466 -37.97 -0.10 -13.48
C PRO A 466 -39.04 0.78 -12.85
N THR A 467 -38.99 1.06 -11.54
CA THR A 467 -39.95 1.98 -10.89
C THR A 467 -39.76 3.43 -11.33
N MET A 468 -38.55 3.77 -11.80
CA MET A 468 -38.20 5.07 -12.38
C MET A 468 -38.31 5.11 -13.92
N GLY A 469 -38.80 4.02 -14.55
CA GLY A 469 -38.87 3.88 -16.01
C GLY A 469 -37.59 3.40 -16.69
N GLY A 470 -36.58 2.98 -15.93
CA GLY A 470 -35.35 2.38 -16.43
C GLY A 470 -35.48 0.88 -16.75
N SER A 471 -34.37 0.25 -17.15
CA SER A 471 -34.29 -1.21 -17.32
C SER A 471 -32.88 -1.76 -17.04
N TYR A 472 -32.79 -2.88 -16.31
CA TYR A 472 -31.53 -3.57 -16.02
C TYR A 472 -30.74 -3.98 -17.28
N GLU A 473 -31.36 -4.04 -18.46
CA GLU A 473 -30.68 -4.29 -19.73
C GLU A 473 -29.60 -3.24 -20.09
N VAL A 474 -29.60 -2.05 -19.46
CA VAL A 474 -28.48 -1.09 -19.63
C VAL A 474 -27.13 -1.66 -19.16
N PHE A 475 -27.13 -2.65 -18.25
CA PHE A 475 -25.91 -3.37 -17.83
C PHE A 475 -25.44 -4.41 -18.87
N ASN A 476 -26.27 -4.74 -19.85
CA ASN A 476 -25.96 -5.70 -20.93
C ASN A 476 -25.49 -5.00 -22.23
N ALA A 477 -25.75 -3.70 -22.38
CA ALA A 477 -25.29 -2.90 -23.52
C ALA A 477 -23.75 -2.86 -23.64
N ARG A 478 -23.22 -2.99 -24.86
CA ARG A 478 -21.78 -2.90 -25.16
C ARG A 478 -21.54 -1.95 -26.35
N PRO A 479 -20.70 -0.91 -26.22
CA PRO A 479 -20.01 -0.47 -24.99
C PRO A 479 -21.01 -0.02 -23.90
N LEU A 480 -20.61 -0.17 -22.64
CA LEU A 480 -21.41 0.28 -21.50
C LEU A 480 -21.47 1.83 -21.48
N ALA A 481 -22.64 2.40 -21.20
CA ALA A 481 -22.84 3.85 -21.19
C ALA A 481 -22.07 4.54 -20.03
N GLU A 482 -21.56 5.75 -20.26
CA GLU A 482 -20.71 6.46 -19.28
C GLU A 482 -21.43 6.73 -17.95
N ASP A 483 -22.71 7.07 -17.96
CA ASP A 483 -23.48 7.29 -16.73
C ASP A 483 -23.64 6.01 -15.89
N ILE A 484 -23.75 4.85 -16.54
CA ILE A 484 -23.77 3.54 -15.87
C ILE A 484 -22.39 3.20 -15.32
N LYS A 485 -21.30 3.48 -16.05
CA LYS A 485 -19.93 3.36 -15.51
C LYS A 485 -19.74 4.25 -14.29
N ALA A 486 -20.17 5.51 -14.36
CA ALA A 486 -20.06 6.47 -13.28
C ALA A 486 -20.88 6.06 -12.04
N TYR A 487 -22.09 5.51 -12.22
CA TYR A 487 -22.88 4.92 -11.14
C TYR A 487 -22.13 3.77 -10.45
N CYS A 488 -21.63 2.80 -11.23
CA CYS A 488 -20.98 1.60 -10.70
C CYS A 488 -19.63 1.90 -10.01
N VAL A 489 -18.88 2.89 -10.49
CA VAL A 489 -17.64 3.37 -9.86
C VAL A 489 -17.94 4.22 -8.62
N GLY A 490 -19.08 4.93 -8.61
CA GLY A 490 -19.42 6.00 -7.68
C GLY A 490 -19.37 5.61 -6.21
N ASP A 491 -19.76 4.39 -5.86
CA ASP A 491 -19.72 3.89 -4.47
C ASP A 491 -18.42 3.14 -4.14
N VAL A 492 -17.90 2.37 -5.10
CA VAL A 492 -16.74 1.48 -4.91
C VAL A 492 -15.48 2.25 -4.50
N GLN A 493 -15.32 3.48 -5.03
CA GLN A 493 -14.18 4.36 -4.71
C GLN A 493 -14.08 4.75 -3.23
N TYR A 494 -15.19 4.70 -2.47
CA TYR A 494 -15.23 5.10 -1.06
C TYR A 494 -14.99 3.94 -0.07
N LEU A 495 -15.10 2.68 -0.51
CA LEU A 495 -14.83 1.53 0.35
C LEU A 495 -13.44 1.49 1.04
N PRO A 496 -12.32 2.00 0.49
CA PRO A 496 -11.04 1.90 1.21
C PRO A 496 -11.03 2.82 2.42
N HIS A 497 -11.58 4.03 2.24
CA HIS A 497 -11.74 5.04 3.30
C HIS A 497 -12.69 4.55 4.38
N LEU A 498 -13.83 3.95 4.02
CA LEU A 498 -14.75 3.35 4.98
C LEU A 498 -14.13 2.16 5.74
N GLU A 499 -13.32 1.32 5.08
CA GLU A 499 -12.59 0.22 5.75
C GLU A 499 -11.60 0.76 6.78
N ASP A 500 -10.67 1.63 6.36
CA ASP A 500 -9.67 2.23 7.25
C ASP A 500 -10.33 2.99 8.43
N LEU A 501 -11.39 3.75 8.16
CA LEU A 501 -12.12 4.54 9.16
C LEU A 501 -12.85 3.68 10.20
N TYR A 502 -13.64 2.70 9.76
CA TYR A 502 -14.38 1.86 10.70
C TYR A 502 -13.43 0.89 11.42
N TRP A 503 -12.45 0.30 10.73
CA TRP A 503 -11.42 -0.56 11.35
C TRP A 503 -10.61 0.18 12.43
N GLY A 504 -10.30 1.46 12.20
CA GLY A 504 -9.65 2.33 13.18
C GLY A 504 -10.49 2.61 14.44
N LYS A 505 -11.82 2.56 14.33
CA LYS A 505 -12.76 2.72 15.46
C LYS A 505 -12.96 1.43 16.30
N LEU A 506 -12.57 0.24 15.81
CA LEU A 506 -12.79 -1.04 16.51
C LEU A 506 -11.68 -1.43 17.49
N THR A 507 -12.06 -1.97 18.65
CA THR A 507 -11.15 -2.69 19.58
C THR A 507 -10.86 -4.11 19.08
N THR A 508 -9.86 -4.79 19.63
CA THR A 508 -9.49 -6.18 19.26
C THR A 508 -10.66 -7.15 19.35
N ALA A 509 -11.39 -7.17 20.46
CA ALA A 509 -12.56 -8.03 20.64
C ALA A 509 -13.69 -7.74 19.64
N TRP A 510 -13.87 -6.48 19.20
CA TRP A 510 -14.83 -6.17 18.14
C TRP A 510 -14.33 -6.58 16.75
N ARG A 511 -13.03 -6.52 16.47
CA ARG A 511 -12.43 -7.04 15.22
C ARG A 511 -12.61 -8.55 15.09
N GLU A 512 -12.43 -9.29 16.18
CA GLU A 512 -12.68 -10.73 16.26
C GLU A 512 -14.16 -11.05 16.00
N LYS A 513 -15.09 -10.39 16.71
CA LYS A 513 -16.55 -10.54 16.48
C LYS A 513 -16.95 -10.23 15.04
N VAL A 514 -16.37 -9.21 14.41
CA VAL A 514 -16.60 -8.87 13.00
C VAL A 514 -16.05 -9.95 12.06
N ALA A 515 -14.88 -10.52 12.34
CA ALA A 515 -14.33 -11.63 11.55
C ALA A 515 -15.25 -12.87 11.62
N ASP A 516 -15.66 -13.30 12.82
CA ASP A 516 -16.56 -14.44 13.01
C ASP A 516 -17.93 -14.24 12.37
N ALA A 517 -18.49 -13.03 12.47
CA ALA A 517 -19.73 -12.68 11.80
C ALA A 517 -19.57 -12.61 10.27
N THR A 518 -18.42 -12.20 9.75
CA THR A 518 -18.11 -12.20 8.31
C THR A 518 -18.00 -13.63 7.78
N ILE A 519 -17.30 -14.52 8.49
CA ILE A 519 -17.17 -15.94 8.14
C ILE A 519 -18.56 -16.61 8.11
N ARG A 520 -19.41 -16.35 9.12
CA ARG A 520 -20.80 -16.84 9.12
C ARG A 520 -21.62 -16.31 7.94
N ARG A 521 -21.55 -15.00 7.63
CA ARG A 521 -22.22 -14.41 6.46
C ARG A 521 -21.84 -15.11 5.15
N VAL A 522 -20.55 -15.40 4.96
CA VAL A 522 -20.03 -16.12 3.78
C VAL A 522 -20.55 -17.55 3.77
N LEU A 523 -20.42 -18.31 4.86
CA LEU A 523 -20.90 -19.70 4.92
C LEU A 523 -22.42 -19.80 4.68
N GLU A 524 -23.22 -18.98 5.36
CA GLU A 524 -24.68 -18.91 5.18
C GLU A 524 -25.08 -18.62 3.72
N SER A 525 -24.36 -17.73 3.04
CA SER A 525 -24.63 -17.38 1.63
C SER A 525 -24.28 -18.48 0.63
N GLN A 526 -23.51 -19.48 1.03
CA GLN A 526 -23.11 -20.61 0.18
C GLN A 526 -23.94 -21.88 0.46
N MET A 527 -24.95 -21.79 1.33
CA MET A 527 -25.89 -22.89 1.59
C MET A 527 -27.03 -22.90 0.56
N GLY A 528 -27.38 -24.07 0.03
CA GLY A 528 -28.44 -24.23 -0.97
C GLY A 528 -29.88 -23.91 -0.52
N ASN A 529 -30.06 -23.37 0.69
CA ASN A 529 -31.30 -22.83 1.23
C ASN A 529 -31.21 -21.31 1.55
N TYR A 530 -30.16 -20.63 1.09
CA TYR A 530 -29.97 -19.19 1.28
C TYR A 530 -31.15 -18.37 0.75
N GLN A 531 -31.45 -17.23 1.38
CA GLN A 531 -32.58 -16.35 1.04
C GLN A 531 -32.09 -14.89 0.92
N PRO A 532 -31.72 -14.42 -0.28
CA PRO A 532 -31.08 -13.11 -0.48
C PRO A 532 -31.94 -11.89 -0.14
N PHE A 533 -33.26 -12.04 0.06
CA PHE A 533 -34.22 -10.95 0.28
C PHE A 533 -35.05 -11.08 1.58
N GLY A 534 -34.53 -11.80 2.57
CA GLY A 534 -35.16 -11.90 3.89
C GLY A 534 -35.16 -10.57 4.67
N LYS A 535 -36.21 -10.32 5.47
CA LYS A 535 -36.29 -9.15 6.36
C LYS A 535 -35.22 -9.16 7.47
N ASP A 536 -34.69 -10.34 7.78
CA ASP A 536 -33.56 -10.55 8.69
C ASP A 536 -32.25 -9.97 8.15
N ARG A 537 -32.10 -9.80 6.83
CA ARG A 537 -30.88 -9.27 6.20
C ARG A 537 -30.56 -7.84 6.68
N ALA A 538 -31.55 -7.08 7.17
CA ALA A 538 -31.37 -5.75 7.77
C ALA A 538 -30.88 -5.75 9.24
N LEU A 539 -30.83 -6.91 9.90
CA LEU A 539 -30.47 -7.03 11.32
C LEU A 539 -28.96 -7.21 11.54
N GLY A 540 -28.43 -6.55 12.57
CA GLY A 540 -27.05 -6.74 13.04
C GLY A 540 -26.88 -8.09 13.76
N PRO A 541 -25.75 -8.80 13.59
CA PRO A 541 -25.58 -10.18 14.07
C PRO A 541 -25.12 -10.29 15.55
N TRP A 542 -25.40 -9.27 16.35
CA TRP A 542 -24.94 -9.16 17.75
C TRP A 542 -26.08 -9.46 18.73
N GLN A 543 -25.72 -9.96 19.91
CA GLN A 543 -26.67 -10.32 20.97
C GLN A 543 -27.23 -9.07 21.69
N ASP A 544 -28.33 -9.21 22.44
CA ASP A 544 -29.04 -8.06 23.02
C ASP A 544 -28.22 -7.29 24.08
N ASP A 545 -27.32 -7.97 24.80
CA ASP A 545 -26.30 -7.35 25.65
C ASP A 545 -25.41 -6.38 24.85
N GLN A 546 -25.04 -6.78 23.63
CA GLN A 546 -24.14 -6.06 22.71
C GLN A 546 -24.85 -5.01 21.84
N THR A 547 -26.18 -5.03 21.76
CA THR A 547 -26.98 -3.99 21.07
C THR A 547 -27.62 -2.96 22.01
N SER A 548 -27.73 -3.26 23.31
CA SER A 548 -28.32 -2.36 24.31
C SER A 548 -27.40 -1.19 24.69
N VAL A 549 -27.98 0.00 24.90
CA VAL A 549 -27.25 1.20 25.35
C VAL A 549 -27.10 1.22 26.90
N ARG A 550 -26.84 0.04 27.50
CA ARG A 550 -26.75 -0.09 28.97
C ARG A 550 -25.37 0.30 29.49
N LYS A 551 -25.25 1.58 29.87
CA LYS A 551 -24.31 2.13 30.86
C LYS A 551 -23.03 1.30 31.08
N VAL A 552 -22.16 1.25 30.07
CA VAL A 552 -20.75 0.90 30.29
C VAL A 552 -20.09 2.13 30.92
N TRP A 553 -20.23 2.23 32.24
CA TRP A 553 -19.33 3.02 33.07
C TRP A 553 -18.09 2.13 33.26
N ASP A 554 -17.23 2.08 32.24
CA ASP A 554 -15.95 1.38 32.34
C ASP A 554 -15.13 2.03 33.47
N GLN A 555 -14.76 1.23 34.47
CA GLN A 555 -13.93 1.74 35.57
C GLN A 555 -12.54 2.15 35.04
N ASP A 556 -12.01 1.39 34.08
CA ASP A 556 -10.83 1.69 33.26
C ASP A 556 -10.91 3.05 32.55
N ALA A 557 -12.11 3.48 32.14
CA ALA A 557 -12.33 4.80 31.54
C ALA A 557 -12.43 5.90 32.60
N MET A 558 -12.96 5.59 33.78
CA MET A 558 -13.05 6.53 34.91
C MET A 558 -11.66 6.91 35.45
N GLU A 559 -10.74 5.95 35.60
CA GLU A 559 -9.36 6.27 36.00
C GLU A 559 -8.69 7.21 34.99
N SER A 560 -8.94 7.05 33.69
CA SER A 560 -8.46 7.97 32.65
C SER A 560 -9.16 9.34 32.58
N PHE A 561 -10.26 9.54 33.32
CA PHE A 561 -11.08 10.76 33.27
C PHE A 561 -10.92 11.64 34.51
N PHE A 562 -10.61 11.07 35.67
CA PHE A 562 -10.41 11.84 36.91
C PHE A 562 -9.01 12.46 37.03
N ASP A 563 -7.96 11.83 36.48
CA ASP A 563 -6.61 12.41 36.44
C ASP A 563 -6.52 13.69 35.60
N ASP A 564 -7.45 13.90 34.64
CA ASP A 564 -7.49 15.06 33.75
C ASP A 564 -8.24 16.28 34.35
N PHE A 565 -8.82 16.19 35.56
CA PHE A 565 -9.74 17.21 36.10
C PHE A 565 -9.38 17.89 37.44
N GLU A 566 -8.31 17.47 38.14
CA GLU A 566 -7.74 18.30 39.24
C GLU A 566 -6.82 19.43 38.68
N GLY A 567 -7.34 20.17 37.69
CA GLY A 567 -6.60 21.17 36.89
C GLY A 567 -6.99 22.64 37.10
N GLY A 568 -8.12 22.90 37.77
CA GLY A 568 -8.54 24.22 38.25
C GLY A 568 -9.17 25.17 37.22
N CYS A 569 -10.38 25.64 37.53
CA CYS A 569 -10.81 27.06 37.47
C CYS A 569 -12.25 27.18 37.96
N GLU A 570 -12.49 28.00 38.98
CA GLU A 570 -13.84 28.48 39.32
C GLU A 570 -14.28 29.52 38.28
N GLY A 571 -15.55 29.52 37.90
CA GLY A 571 -16.08 30.47 36.91
C GLY A 571 -17.54 30.20 36.58
N ASP A 572 -18.43 30.97 37.19
CA ASP A 572 -19.87 30.91 36.92
C ASP A 572 -20.18 31.31 35.48
N PHE A 573 -21.04 30.54 34.81
CA PHE A 573 -21.80 30.98 33.65
C PHE A 573 -23.22 30.41 33.72
N GLU A 574 -24.20 31.26 33.42
CA GLU A 574 -25.61 31.04 33.76
C GLU A 574 -26.33 30.11 32.78
N ASP A 575 -27.37 29.42 33.26
CA ASP A 575 -28.29 28.63 32.44
C ASP A 575 -29.10 29.52 31.48
N ASP A 576 -28.86 29.41 30.18
CA ASP A 576 -29.88 29.65 29.15
C ASP A 576 -29.46 29.01 27.80
N TYR A 577 -30.41 28.84 26.86
CA TYR A 577 -30.21 28.23 25.53
C TYR A 577 -29.91 26.70 25.46
N PHE A 578 -30.78 25.88 26.04
CA PHE A 578 -31.05 24.52 25.51
C PHE A 578 -32.55 24.18 25.53
N GLY A 579 -33.34 24.98 24.80
CA GLY A 579 -34.73 24.69 24.40
C GLY A 579 -34.85 24.65 22.87
N ASP A 580 -35.91 24.02 22.36
CA ASP A 580 -36.23 23.86 20.94
C ASP A 580 -35.13 23.25 20.04
N TRP A 581 -35.00 21.91 20.03
CA TRP A 581 -34.63 21.09 18.85
C TRP A 581 -35.00 19.60 19.04
N LEU A 582 -36.13 19.34 19.73
CA LEU A 582 -36.79 18.03 19.84
C LEU A 582 -38.27 18.16 19.47
N ASP A 583 -38.52 18.42 18.19
CA ASP A 583 -39.81 18.16 17.56
C ASP A 583 -39.61 16.95 16.64
N ASP A 584 -40.08 15.78 17.06
CA ASP A 584 -39.86 14.50 16.39
C ASP A 584 -40.79 14.38 15.16
N GLY A 585 -40.44 15.10 14.09
CA GLY A 585 -41.15 15.04 12.81
C GLY A 585 -41.15 13.63 12.20
N GLU A 586 -42.34 13.04 12.06
CA GLU A 586 -42.55 11.69 11.53
C GLU A 586 -42.37 11.59 9.99
N ASP A 587 -41.17 11.89 9.48
CA ASP A 587 -40.80 11.69 8.07
C ASP A 587 -40.68 10.18 7.73
N ASN A 588 -41.83 9.58 7.40
CA ASN A 588 -42.01 8.16 7.12
C ASN A 588 -41.52 7.73 5.71
N ASP A 589 -40.22 7.89 5.44
CA ASP A 589 -39.54 7.38 4.22
C ASP A 589 -39.38 5.83 4.24
N PHE A 590 -40.44 5.08 4.54
CA PHE A 590 -40.45 3.62 4.69
C PHE A 590 -41.49 2.87 3.82
N GLU A 591 -42.28 3.56 2.99
CA GLU A 591 -43.23 2.94 2.03
C GLU A 591 -42.73 3.01 0.57
N ASP A 592 -42.01 1.99 0.10
CA ASP A 592 -42.00 1.64 -1.36
C ASP A 592 -41.63 0.17 -1.68
N TRP A 593 -40.92 -0.53 -0.80
CA TRP A 593 -40.28 -1.83 -1.14
C TRP A 593 -41.13 -3.10 -0.94
N THR A 594 -42.46 -3.01 -0.77
CA THR A 594 -43.29 -4.20 -0.40
C THR A 594 -44.68 -4.33 -1.05
N ARG A 595 -44.97 -3.73 -2.22
CA ARG A 595 -46.30 -3.87 -2.87
C ARG A 595 -46.31 -4.43 -4.30
N ALA A 596 -46.01 -5.72 -4.44
CA ALA A 596 -46.57 -6.56 -5.51
C ALA A 596 -46.58 -8.06 -5.11
N PRO A 597 -47.73 -8.73 -4.96
CA PRO A 597 -47.79 -10.18 -4.85
C PRO A 597 -47.64 -10.82 -6.23
N TRP A 598 -46.47 -11.37 -6.54
CA TRP A 598 -46.21 -12.02 -7.83
C TRP A 598 -47.02 -13.33 -7.96
N GLN A 599 -47.88 -13.40 -8.97
CA GLN A 599 -48.49 -14.66 -9.41
C GLN A 599 -47.59 -15.28 -10.49
N GLY A 600 -47.31 -16.58 -10.35
CA GLY A 600 -46.42 -17.29 -11.26
C GLY A 600 -46.99 -17.47 -12.67
N PRO A 601 -46.14 -17.81 -13.66
CA PRO A 601 -46.58 -18.03 -15.04
C PRO A 601 -47.51 -19.26 -15.14
N PRO A 602 -48.45 -19.27 -16.11
CA PRO A 602 -49.11 -20.49 -16.55
C PRO A 602 -48.11 -21.50 -17.13
N SER A 603 -48.54 -22.77 -17.18
CA SER A 603 -47.79 -23.95 -17.64
C SER A 603 -47.22 -23.85 -19.06
#